data_AF-A0A7X6L9J7-F1
#
_entry.id   AF-A0A7X6L9J7-F1
#
_cell.length_a   1.000
_cell.length_b   1.000
_cell.length_c   1.000
_cell.angle_alpha   90.00
_cell.angle_beta   90.00
_cell.angle_gamma   90.00
#
_symmetry.space_group_name_H-M   'P 1'
#
loop_
_entity.id
_entity.type
_entity.pdbx_description
1 polymer ?
#
loop_
_entity_poly.entity_id
_entity_poly.type
_entity_poly.pdbx_seq_one_letter_code
_entity_poly.pdbx_strand_id
1 'polypeptide(L)'
;MTSPVPAPIAIPLIVFVAVVVLGRRLVLHHATVDRLLNRAMLWGIATLILLERGIAPQIGSLLHQLSMGTLLMEVVGLYGAARLWSGAEPASAFARQRVYDLAGLAGAAIILVVGSAARQEGGLVGQSPDWQALVVWAILWFPLLAAGRLCWRAAVRELRSDESTAAERTVYVTLLATLVVGSAGLVISAIQLAGPGAPADPALVRWAAPTFAVSALGAALLAVPLVAWLRAHTGWDRAGRYCRRLRPLWRDLTAAVPEVVLEPDLPAAESDARLIRMTVEIRDALMHLRHYLPEDAADADYVAQIQRAIAAKSSGAAVRTRRSDHPAAPPVGDIDSDLRLLLAMARDWPQGARGVST
;
A
#
# COMPACT_ATOMS: atom_id res chain seq x y z
N MET A 1 2.26 -23.95 -31.42
CA MET A 1 0.91 -24.05 -30.81
C MET A 1 1.00 -23.38 -29.45
N THR A 2 0.31 -22.25 -29.32
CA THR A 2 0.62 -21.16 -28.40
C THR A 2 -0.10 -21.31 -27.06
N SER A 3 0.60 -21.05 -25.97
CA SER A 3 -0.01 -20.87 -24.64
C SER A 3 -1.11 -19.78 -24.69
N PRO A 4 -2.20 -19.90 -23.91
CA PRO A 4 -3.24 -18.86 -23.82
C PRO A 4 -2.69 -17.50 -23.42
N VAL A 5 -1.64 -17.50 -22.59
CA VAL A 5 -0.78 -16.36 -22.33
C VAL A 5 0.63 -16.78 -22.70
N PRO A 6 1.29 -16.15 -23.69
CA PRO A 6 2.67 -16.47 -24.06
C PRO A 6 3.57 -16.56 -22.82
N ALA A 7 4.42 -17.58 -22.74
CA ALA A 7 5.43 -17.72 -21.68
C ALA A 7 6.23 -16.42 -21.38
N PRO A 8 6.65 -15.62 -22.39
CA PRO A 8 7.32 -14.34 -22.13
C PRO A 8 6.45 -13.29 -21.42
N ILE A 9 5.13 -13.48 -21.32
CA ILE A 9 4.21 -12.63 -20.57
C ILE A 9 3.85 -13.27 -19.21
N ALA A 10 3.60 -14.58 -19.20
CA ALA A 10 3.21 -15.31 -17.98
C ALA A 10 4.33 -15.30 -16.93
N ILE A 11 5.57 -15.59 -17.32
CA ILE A 11 6.71 -15.69 -16.40
C ILE A 11 6.99 -14.36 -15.69
N PRO A 12 7.12 -13.20 -16.39
CA PRO A 12 7.30 -11.92 -15.70
C PRO A 12 6.16 -11.59 -14.75
N LEU A 13 4.93 -11.97 -15.07
CA LEU A 13 3.76 -11.70 -14.24
C LEU A 13 3.78 -12.56 -12.96
N ILE A 14 4.15 -13.84 -13.06
CA ILE A 14 4.37 -14.72 -11.90
C ILE A 14 5.50 -14.16 -11.02
N VAL A 15 6.62 -13.77 -11.62
CA VAL A 15 7.76 -13.18 -10.90
C VAL A 15 7.35 -11.89 -10.20
N PHE A 16 6.60 -11.01 -10.88
CA PHE A 16 6.08 -9.78 -10.29
C PHE A 16 5.21 -10.07 -9.05
N VAL A 17 4.22 -10.96 -9.17
CA VAL A 17 3.36 -11.35 -8.04
C VAL A 17 4.21 -11.95 -6.92
N ALA A 18 5.17 -12.82 -7.23
CA ALA A 18 6.05 -13.46 -6.25
C ALA A 18 6.91 -12.44 -5.49
N VAL A 19 7.50 -11.47 -6.19
CA VAL A 19 8.30 -10.40 -5.57
C VAL A 19 7.44 -9.55 -4.63
N VAL A 20 6.23 -9.17 -5.05
CA VAL A 20 5.31 -8.42 -4.19
C VAL A 20 4.94 -9.21 -2.94
N VAL A 21 4.58 -10.48 -3.07
CA VAL A 21 4.20 -11.34 -1.93
C VAL A 21 5.36 -11.51 -0.96
N LEU A 22 6.57 -11.75 -1.48
CA LEU A 22 7.75 -11.92 -0.65
C LEU A 22 8.09 -10.63 0.10
N GLY A 23 8.11 -9.49 -0.61
CA GLY A 23 8.35 -8.18 0.00
C GLY A 23 7.32 -7.85 1.08
N ARG A 24 6.02 -8.06 0.79
CA ARG A 24 4.95 -7.89 1.77
C ARG A 24 5.10 -8.82 2.96
N ARG A 25 5.50 -10.08 2.77
CA ARG A 25 5.65 -11.03 3.87
C ARG A 25 6.80 -10.65 4.81
N LEU A 26 7.89 -10.13 4.27
CA LEU A 26 9.04 -9.68 5.07
C LEU A 26 8.70 -8.42 5.88
N VAL A 27 7.95 -7.50 5.29
CA VAL A 27 7.72 -6.16 5.86
C VAL A 27 6.38 -6.05 6.58
N LEU A 28 5.28 -6.44 5.93
CA LEU A 28 3.90 -6.24 6.35
C LEU A 28 3.32 -7.53 6.92
N HIS A 29 3.74 -7.92 8.12
CA HIS A 29 3.28 -9.16 8.79
C HIS A 29 2.65 -8.93 10.17
N HIS A 30 2.56 -7.69 10.62
CA HIS A 30 2.14 -7.36 11.98
C HIS A 30 0.60 -7.40 12.12
N ALA A 31 -0.13 -6.87 11.16
CA ALA A 31 -1.59 -6.91 11.18
C ALA A 31 -2.11 -8.31 10.80
N THR A 32 -3.20 -8.74 11.44
CA THR A 32 -3.86 -10.03 11.13
C THR A 32 -4.41 -10.06 9.70
N VAL A 33 -4.91 -8.93 9.20
CA VAL A 33 -5.40 -8.79 7.81
C VAL A 33 -4.25 -9.04 6.82
N ASP A 34 -3.09 -8.43 7.03
CA ASP A 34 -1.93 -8.62 6.14
C ASP A 34 -1.45 -10.07 6.12
N ARG A 35 -1.46 -10.75 7.27
CA ARG A 35 -1.11 -12.19 7.34
C ARG A 35 -2.07 -13.05 6.50
N LEU A 36 -3.36 -12.77 6.54
CA LEU A 36 -4.36 -13.48 5.73
C LEU A 36 -4.21 -13.17 4.24
N LEU A 37 -4.00 -11.90 3.87
CA LEU A 37 -3.77 -11.49 2.48
C LEU A 37 -2.50 -12.11 1.91
N ASN A 38 -1.38 -12.04 2.63
CA ASN A 38 -0.11 -12.63 2.20
C ASN A 38 -0.26 -14.15 2.00
N ARG A 39 -1.04 -14.82 2.86
CA ARG A 39 -1.37 -16.23 2.73
C ARG A 39 -2.25 -16.51 1.50
N ALA A 40 -3.27 -15.71 1.24
CA ALA A 40 -4.11 -15.85 0.06
C ALA A 40 -3.29 -15.69 -1.24
N MET A 41 -2.39 -14.71 -1.28
CA MET A 41 -1.53 -14.50 -2.46
C MET A 41 -0.50 -15.62 -2.66
N LEU A 42 -0.05 -16.32 -1.61
CA LEU A 42 0.79 -17.52 -1.77
C LEU A 42 0.03 -18.62 -2.52
N TRP A 43 -1.25 -18.80 -2.21
CA TRP A 43 -2.11 -19.70 -2.99
C TRP A 43 -2.30 -19.19 -4.42
N GLY A 44 -2.40 -17.88 -4.62
CA GLY A 44 -2.43 -17.27 -5.95
C GLY A 44 -1.16 -17.56 -6.77
N ILE A 45 0.04 -17.45 -6.18
CA ILE A 45 1.28 -17.85 -6.85
C ILE A 45 1.24 -19.33 -7.25
N ALA A 46 0.82 -20.22 -6.34
CA ALA A 46 0.69 -21.64 -6.64
C ALA A 46 -0.29 -21.88 -7.79
N THR A 47 -1.43 -21.17 -7.82
CA THR A 47 -2.38 -21.20 -8.92
C THR A 47 -1.74 -20.80 -10.25
N LEU A 48 -1.03 -19.67 -10.29
CA LEU A 48 -0.41 -19.19 -11.53
C LEU A 48 0.68 -20.13 -12.05
N ILE A 49 1.49 -20.71 -11.15
CA ILE A 49 2.51 -21.71 -11.50
C ILE A 49 1.86 -22.97 -12.08
N LEU A 50 0.82 -23.50 -11.42
CA LEU A 50 0.13 -24.71 -11.89
C LEU A 50 -0.66 -24.48 -13.19
N LEU A 51 -1.02 -23.24 -13.48
CA LEU A 51 -1.72 -22.84 -14.70
C LEU A 51 -0.75 -22.57 -15.86
N GLU A 52 0.55 -22.43 -15.59
CA GLU A 52 1.58 -22.25 -16.60
C GLU A 52 1.76 -23.54 -17.42
N ARG A 53 1.53 -23.47 -18.73
CA ARG A 53 1.64 -24.63 -19.64
C ARG A 53 3.05 -25.23 -19.75
N GLY A 54 4.09 -24.49 -19.33
CA GLY A 54 5.44 -25.04 -19.20
C GLY A 54 5.55 -26.14 -18.15
N ILE A 55 4.64 -26.13 -17.16
CA ILE A 55 4.58 -27.08 -16.05
C ILE A 55 3.39 -28.04 -16.22
N ALA A 56 2.28 -27.56 -16.79
CA ALA A 56 1.11 -28.37 -17.14
C ALA A 56 0.93 -28.51 -18.68
N PRO A 57 1.71 -29.37 -19.35
CA PRO A 57 1.77 -29.44 -20.82
C PRO A 57 0.52 -30.04 -21.48
N GLN A 58 -0.31 -30.78 -20.74
CA GLN A 58 -1.48 -31.49 -21.25
C GLN A 58 -2.78 -30.81 -20.84
N ILE A 59 -3.67 -30.59 -21.81
CA ILE A 59 -5.07 -30.20 -21.60
C ILE A 59 -5.73 -31.31 -20.77
N GLY A 60 -6.43 -30.94 -19.68
CA GLY A 60 -7.05 -31.92 -18.76
C GLY A 60 -6.11 -32.53 -17.70
N SER A 61 -4.85 -32.10 -17.59
CA SER A 61 -3.92 -32.66 -16.60
C SER A 61 -4.38 -32.49 -15.14
N LEU A 62 -3.93 -33.38 -14.26
CA LEU A 62 -4.15 -33.28 -12.80
C LEU A 62 -3.67 -31.92 -12.26
N LEU A 63 -2.59 -31.36 -12.81
CA LEU A 63 -2.05 -30.06 -12.41
C LEU A 63 -3.07 -28.93 -12.61
N HIS A 64 -3.87 -28.99 -13.67
CA HIS A 64 -4.93 -28.01 -13.92
C HIS A 64 -6.09 -28.11 -12.91
N GLN A 65 -6.44 -29.31 -12.48
CA GLN A 65 -7.44 -29.48 -11.42
C GLN A 65 -6.91 -29.04 -10.06
N LEU A 66 -5.62 -29.30 -9.80
CA LEU A 66 -4.92 -28.79 -8.63
C LEU A 66 -4.89 -27.25 -8.64
N SER A 67 -4.71 -26.60 -9.80
CA SER A 67 -4.77 -25.13 -9.88
C SER A 67 -6.16 -24.57 -9.52
N MET A 68 -7.24 -25.27 -9.84
CA MET A 68 -8.58 -24.88 -9.38
C MET A 68 -8.73 -25.02 -7.87
N GLY A 69 -8.13 -26.06 -7.27
CA GLY A 69 -8.07 -26.22 -5.83
C GLY A 69 -7.27 -25.11 -5.14
N THR A 70 -6.11 -24.73 -5.67
CA THR A 70 -5.31 -23.62 -5.12
C THR A 70 -6.01 -22.28 -5.30
N LEU A 71 -6.73 -22.08 -6.41
CA LEU A 71 -7.57 -20.90 -6.63
C LEU A 71 -8.67 -20.80 -5.57
N LEU A 72 -9.33 -21.92 -5.26
CA LEU A 72 -10.33 -21.94 -4.19
C LEU A 72 -9.71 -21.57 -2.83
N MET A 73 -8.50 -22.05 -2.52
CA MET A 73 -7.79 -21.68 -1.30
C MET A 73 -7.42 -20.20 -1.25
N GLU A 74 -7.05 -19.60 -2.38
CA GLU A 74 -6.85 -18.15 -2.51
C GLU A 74 -8.15 -17.39 -2.21
N VAL A 75 -9.27 -17.77 -2.84
CA VAL A 75 -10.58 -17.11 -2.66
C VAL A 75 -11.06 -17.20 -1.21
N VAL A 76 -10.90 -18.36 -0.58
CA VAL A 76 -11.27 -18.58 0.83
C VAL A 76 -10.37 -17.77 1.77
N GLY A 77 -9.09 -17.58 1.44
CA GLY A 77 -8.19 -16.67 2.13
C GLY A 77 -8.63 -15.20 2.01
N LEU A 78 -9.00 -14.77 0.80
CA LEU A 78 -9.55 -13.44 0.54
C LEU A 78 -10.87 -13.21 1.29
N TYR A 79 -11.73 -14.22 1.36
CA TYR A 79 -12.97 -14.16 2.13
C TYR A 79 -12.70 -13.88 3.62
N GLY A 80 -11.73 -14.57 4.21
CA GLY A 80 -11.32 -14.33 5.59
C GLY A 80 -10.82 -12.91 5.84
N ALA A 81 -9.98 -12.38 4.93
CA ALA A 81 -9.53 -10.99 4.98
C ALA A 81 -10.70 -9.99 4.83
N ALA A 82 -11.61 -10.25 3.88
CA ALA A 82 -12.79 -9.42 3.64
C ALA A 82 -13.76 -9.40 4.82
N ARG A 83 -13.87 -10.51 5.57
CA ARG A 83 -14.65 -10.55 6.81
C ARG A 83 -14.08 -9.62 7.87
N LEU A 84 -12.76 -9.53 8.02
CA LEU A 84 -12.14 -8.58 8.94
C LEU A 84 -12.47 -7.13 8.56
N TRP A 85 -12.39 -6.79 7.28
CA TRP A 85 -12.82 -5.46 6.81
C TRP A 85 -14.30 -5.19 7.05
N SER A 86 -15.15 -6.22 7.08
CA SER A 86 -16.57 -6.07 7.42
C SER A 86 -16.86 -5.87 8.92
N GLY A 87 -15.83 -5.74 9.77
CA GLY A 87 -15.97 -5.52 11.21
C GLY A 87 -15.92 -6.80 12.05
N ALA A 88 -15.40 -7.89 11.49
CA ALA A 88 -15.25 -9.14 12.23
C ALA A 88 -14.07 -9.06 13.21
N GLU A 89 -14.23 -9.64 14.39
CA GLU A 89 -13.24 -9.55 15.47
C GLU A 89 -11.86 -10.15 15.08
N PRO A 90 -10.73 -9.44 15.28
CA PRO A 90 -9.40 -9.93 14.91
C PRO A 90 -8.91 -11.14 15.72
N ALA A 91 -9.33 -11.28 16.99
CA ALA A 91 -8.86 -12.34 17.88
C ALA A 91 -9.29 -13.74 17.41
N SER A 92 -10.52 -13.86 16.88
CA SER A 92 -11.07 -15.11 16.36
C SER A 92 -10.79 -15.34 14.87
N ALA A 93 -9.99 -14.47 14.23
CA ALA A 93 -9.73 -14.50 12.79
C ALA A 93 -9.13 -15.83 12.33
N PHE A 94 -8.08 -16.32 13.00
CA PHE A 94 -7.40 -17.56 12.62
C PHE A 94 -8.26 -18.80 12.88
N ALA A 95 -9.05 -18.82 13.95
CA ALA A 95 -9.95 -19.93 14.23
C ALA A 95 -11.03 -20.06 13.14
N ARG A 96 -11.64 -18.94 12.74
CA ARG A 96 -12.59 -18.91 11.61
C ARG A 96 -11.92 -19.26 10.29
N GLN A 97 -10.70 -18.76 10.06
CA GLN A 97 -9.94 -19.08 8.86
C GLN A 97 -9.73 -20.60 8.74
N ARG A 98 -9.44 -21.31 9.83
CA ARG A 98 -9.30 -22.78 9.80
C ARG A 98 -10.58 -23.47 9.32
N VAL A 99 -11.75 -22.99 9.75
CA VAL A 99 -13.04 -23.52 9.27
C VAL A 99 -13.21 -23.24 7.77
N TYR A 100 -12.88 -22.03 7.34
CA TYR A 100 -12.92 -21.66 5.92
C TYR A 100 -11.97 -22.51 5.09
N ASP A 101 -10.75 -22.74 5.60
CA ASP A 101 -9.73 -23.57 4.96
C ASP A 101 -10.19 -25.03 4.83
N LEU A 102 -10.83 -25.58 5.87
CA LEU A 102 -11.39 -26.93 5.81
C LEU A 102 -12.51 -27.02 4.77
N ALA A 103 -13.38 -26.01 4.68
CA ALA A 103 -14.40 -25.95 3.64
C ALA A 103 -13.78 -25.81 2.23
N GLY A 104 -12.72 -25.02 2.09
CA GLY A 104 -11.95 -24.88 0.85
C GLY A 104 -11.28 -26.18 0.43
N LEU A 105 -10.63 -26.89 1.36
CA LEU A 105 -10.02 -28.19 1.13
C LEU A 105 -11.06 -29.25 0.74
N ALA A 106 -12.22 -29.27 1.41
CA ALA A 106 -13.33 -30.15 1.05
C ALA A 106 -13.85 -29.83 -0.36
N GLY A 107 -14.02 -28.55 -0.70
CA GLY A 107 -14.40 -28.12 -2.05
C GLY A 107 -13.36 -28.52 -3.11
N ALA A 108 -12.07 -28.36 -2.81
CA ALA A 108 -10.98 -28.77 -3.70
C ALA A 108 -10.97 -30.30 -3.92
N ALA A 109 -11.20 -31.08 -2.87
CA ALA A 109 -11.35 -32.53 -2.98
C ALA A 109 -12.55 -32.91 -3.85
N ILE A 110 -13.69 -32.24 -3.70
CA ILE A 110 -14.86 -32.44 -4.56
C ILE A 110 -14.54 -32.10 -6.02
N ILE A 111 -13.83 -31.00 -6.29
CA ILE A 111 -13.40 -30.63 -7.65
C ILE A 111 -12.51 -31.73 -8.26
N LEU A 112 -11.57 -32.30 -7.49
CA LEU A 112 -10.71 -33.39 -7.95
C LEU A 112 -11.48 -34.68 -8.25
N VAL A 113 -12.48 -35.02 -7.42
CA VAL A 113 -13.30 -36.23 -7.61
C VAL A 113 -14.27 -36.04 -8.79
N VAL A 114 -15.01 -34.94 -8.83
CA VAL A 114 -15.99 -34.65 -9.89
C VAL A 114 -15.29 -34.45 -11.24
N GLY A 115 -14.11 -33.83 -11.24
CA GLY A 115 -13.30 -33.64 -12.44
C GLY A 115 -12.60 -34.90 -12.95
N SER A 116 -12.60 -36.02 -12.20
CA SER A 116 -11.81 -37.19 -12.57
C SER A 116 -12.26 -37.81 -13.89
N ALA A 117 -13.57 -37.81 -14.16
CA ALA A 117 -14.15 -38.33 -15.39
C ALA A 117 -13.70 -37.51 -16.62
N ALA A 118 -13.90 -36.18 -16.57
CA ALA A 118 -13.45 -35.27 -17.63
C ALA A 118 -11.94 -35.39 -17.92
N ARG A 119 -11.12 -35.61 -16.88
CA ARG A 119 -9.67 -35.85 -17.04
C ARG A 119 -9.36 -37.16 -17.75
N GLN A 120 -10.08 -38.25 -17.44
CA GLN A 120 -9.86 -39.54 -18.11
C GLN A 120 -10.16 -39.46 -19.60
N GLU A 121 -11.08 -38.59 -20.00
CA GLU A 121 -11.44 -38.30 -21.38
C GLU A 121 -10.47 -37.30 -22.05
N GLY A 122 -9.42 -36.84 -21.34
CA GLY A 122 -8.48 -35.83 -21.84
C GLY A 122 -9.07 -34.42 -21.96
N GLY A 123 -10.27 -34.21 -21.42
CA GLY A 123 -10.99 -32.95 -21.44
C GLY A 123 -10.74 -32.09 -20.21
N LEU A 124 -11.10 -30.81 -20.33
CA LEU A 124 -11.13 -29.89 -19.19
C LEU A 124 -12.49 -29.93 -18.51
N VAL A 125 -12.49 -29.84 -17.18
CA VAL A 125 -13.73 -29.72 -16.40
C VAL A 125 -14.46 -28.43 -16.84
N GLY A 126 -15.66 -28.57 -17.39
CA GLY A 126 -16.43 -27.45 -17.95
C GLY A 126 -16.25 -27.19 -19.45
N GLN A 127 -15.61 -28.10 -20.21
CA GLN A 127 -15.67 -28.06 -21.67
C GLN A 127 -17.05 -28.42 -22.21
N SER A 128 -17.72 -29.40 -21.61
CA SER A 128 -19.12 -29.75 -21.82
C SER A 128 -19.98 -29.12 -20.71
N PRO A 129 -21.17 -28.59 -21.03
CA PRO A 129 -22.13 -28.11 -20.04
C PRO A 129 -22.82 -29.27 -19.32
N ASP A 130 -22.04 -30.04 -18.56
CA ASP A 130 -22.51 -31.19 -17.79
C ASP A 130 -22.76 -30.81 -16.33
N TRP A 131 -23.48 -31.65 -15.59
CA TRP A 131 -23.75 -31.45 -14.16
C TRP A 131 -22.45 -31.29 -13.34
N GLN A 132 -21.36 -31.94 -13.77
CA GLN A 132 -20.04 -31.84 -13.16
C GLN A 132 -19.48 -30.40 -13.22
N ALA A 133 -19.66 -29.73 -14.37
CA ALA A 133 -19.24 -28.36 -14.58
C ALA A 133 -20.01 -27.40 -13.67
N LEU A 134 -21.32 -27.61 -13.52
CA LEU A 134 -22.17 -26.81 -12.63
C LEU A 134 -21.72 -26.90 -11.17
N VAL A 135 -21.37 -28.10 -10.69
CA VAL A 135 -20.87 -28.31 -9.33
C VAL A 135 -19.56 -27.55 -9.11
N VAL A 136 -18.60 -27.68 -10.04
CA VAL A 136 -17.31 -26.97 -9.93
C VAL A 136 -17.49 -25.45 -9.98
N TRP A 137 -18.37 -24.94 -10.84
CA TRP A 137 -18.66 -23.51 -10.89
C TRP A 137 -19.33 -23.02 -9.63
N ALA A 138 -20.31 -23.75 -9.08
CA ALA A 138 -20.94 -23.37 -7.82
C ALA A 138 -19.88 -23.25 -6.70
N ILE A 139 -19.02 -24.26 -6.56
CA ILE A 139 -17.97 -24.28 -5.52
C ILE A 139 -17.01 -23.09 -5.67
N LEU A 140 -16.64 -22.71 -6.89
CA LEU A 140 -15.72 -21.60 -7.15
C LEU A 140 -16.39 -20.22 -7.03
N TRP A 141 -17.61 -20.07 -7.54
CA TRP A 141 -18.27 -18.78 -7.67
C TRP A 141 -18.93 -18.31 -6.38
N PHE A 142 -19.54 -19.20 -5.59
CA PHE A 142 -20.21 -18.80 -4.34
C PHE A 142 -19.26 -18.08 -3.36
N PRO A 143 -18.07 -18.63 -3.03
CA PRO A 143 -17.13 -17.96 -2.15
C PRO A 143 -16.58 -16.66 -2.77
N LEU A 144 -16.35 -16.65 -4.07
CA LEU A 144 -15.84 -15.48 -4.80
C LEU A 144 -16.84 -14.32 -4.77
N LEU A 145 -18.11 -14.58 -5.06
CA LEU A 145 -19.18 -13.58 -4.97
C LEU A 145 -19.35 -13.08 -3.53
N ALA A 146 -19.28 -13.99 -2.54
CA ALA A 146 -19.38 -13.62 -1.14
C ALA A 146 -18.22 -12.70 -0.70
N ALA A 147 -16.98 -13.04 -1.08
CA ALA A 147 -15.80 -12.22 -0.81
C ALA A 147 -15.87 -10.87 -1.52
N GLY A 148 -16.20 -10.87 -2.82
CA GLY A 148 -16.36 -9.66 -3.63
C GLY A 148 -17.42 -8.72 -3.05
N ARG A 149 -18.56 -9.25 -2.59
CA ARG A 149 -19.61 -8.45 -1.94
C ARG A 149 -19.14 -7.81 -0.63
N LEU A 150 -18.33 -8.51 0.16
CA LEU A 150 -17.77 -7.98 1.41
C LEU A 150 -16.75 -6.87 1.12
N CYS A 151 -15.82 -7.11 0.18
CA CYS A 151 -14.86 -6.11 -0.27
C CYS A 151 -15.56 -4.86 -0.83
N TRP A 152 -16.57 -5.05 -1.67
CA TRP A 152 -17.39 -3.96 -2.22
C TRP A 152 -18.02 -3.12 -1.10
N ARG A 153 -18.67 -3.77 -0.13
CA ARG A 153 -19.29 -3.08 1.00
C ARG A 153 -18.28 -2.31 1.84
N ALA A 154 -17.11 -2.90 2.10
CA ALA A 154 -16.05 -2.24 2.85
C ALA A 154 -15.51 -1.02 2.10
N ALA A 155 -15.21 -1.15 0.81
CA ALA A 155 -14.70 -0.06 -0.01
C ALA A 155 -15.72 1.08 -0.17
N VAL A 156 -17.02 0.77 -0.37
CA VAL A 156 -18.07 1.78 -0.44
C VAL A 156 -18.30 2.48 0.90
N ARG A 157 -18.21 1.75 2.02
CA ARG A 157 -18.31 2.35 3.36
C ARG A 157 -17.19 3.36 3.58
N GLU A 158 -15.97 2.99 3.22
CA GLU A 158 -14.79 3.85 3.42
C GLU A 158 -14.74 5.02 2.42
N LEU A 159 -15.25 4.84 1.20
CA LEU A 159 -15.41 5.98 0.28
C LEU A 159 -16.45 7.01 0.77
N ARG A 160 -17.37 6.58 1.64
CA ARG A 160 -18.42 7.42 2.21
C ARG A 160 -18.02 8.05 3.55
N SER A 161 -16.91 7.65 4.17
CA SER A 161 -16.40 8.32 5.35
C SER A 161 -15.71 9.63 4.99
N ASP A 162 -16.01 10.68 5.75
CA ASP A 162 -15.37 11.99 5.61
C ASP A 162 -13.92 12.01 6.12
N GLU A 163 -13.52 10.97 6.86
CA GLU A 163 -12.17 10.83 7.43
C GLU A 163 -11.13 10.31 6.42
N SER A 164 -11.55 9.79 5.26
CA SER A 164 -10.63 9.13 4.33
C SER A 164 -9.88 10.13 3.44
N THR A 165 -8.56 10.00 3.41
CA THR A 165 -7.66 10.84 2.62
C THR A 165 -7.83 10.64 1.10
N ALA A 166 -7.41 11.60 0.28
CA ALA A 166 -7.48 11.49 -1.19
C ALA A 166 -6.69 10.28 -1.73
N ALA A 167 -5.58 9.92 -1.08
CA ALA A 167 -4.79 8.75 -1.43
C ALA A 167 -5.54 7.44 -1.13
N GLU A 168 -6.17 7.33 0.05
CA GLU A 168 -7.00 6.17 0.42
C GLU A 168 -8.20 6.02 -0.51
N ARG A 169 -8.88 7.13 -0.84
CA ARG A 169 -9.97 7.13 -1.83
C ARG A 169 -9.52 6.57 -3.18
N THR A 170 -8.33 6.94 -3.65
CA THR A 170 -7.77 6.40 -4.89
C THR A 170 -7.55 4.88 -4.81
N VAL A 171 -7.07 4.37 -3.67
CA VAL A 171 -6.90 2.93 -3.44
C VAL A 171 -8.26 2.22 -3.46
N TYR A 172 -9.28 2.74 -2.78
CA TYR A 172 -10.62 2.14 -2.77
C TYR A 172 -11.32 2.19 -4.14
N VAL A 173 -11.19 3.28 -4.88
CA VAL A 173 -11.72 3.37 -6.26
C VAL A 173 -11.02 2.34 -7.16
N THR A 174 -9.71 2.20 -7.03
CA THR A 174 -8.95 1.22 -7.84
C THR A 174 -9.30 -0.22 -7.45
N LEU A 175 -9.53 -0.49 -6.17
CA LEU A 175 -10.05 -1.78 -5.68
C LEU A 175 -11.44 -2.09 -6.26
N LEU A 176 -12.35 -1.11 -6.28
CA LEU A 176 -13.67 -1.26 -6.88
C LEU A 176 -13.59 -1.47 -8.40
N ALA A 177 -12.77 -0.70 -9.11
CA ALA A 177 -12.54 -0.87 -10.53
C ALA A 177 -12.00 -2.28 -10.85
N THR A 178 -11.07 -2.77 -10.03
CA THR A 178 -10.52 -4.14 -10.13
C THR A 178 -11.60 -5.20 -9.95
N LEU A 179 -12.47 -5.04 -8.95
CA LEU A 179 -13.62 -5.93 -8.73
C LEU A 179 -14.56 -5.94 -9.94
N VAL A 180 -14.86 -4.77 -10.51
CA VAL A 180 -15.73 -4.62 -11.70
C VAL A 180 -15.11 -5.26 -12.94
N VAL A 181 -13.83 -4.99 -13.22
CA VAL A 181 -13.12 -5.59 -14.36
C VAL A 181 -13.02 -7.11 -14.20
N GLY A 182 -12.70 -7.59 -13.00
CA GLY A 182 -12.65 -9.02 -12.70
C GLY A 182 -14.00 -9.71 -12.88
N SER A 183 -15.10 -9.06 -12.46
CA SER A 183 -16.46 -9.60 -12.63
C SER A 183 -16.96 -9.49 -14.08
N ALA A 184 -16.57 -8.48 -14.85
CA ALA A 184 -16.84 -8.42 -16.29
C ALA A 184 -16.19 -9.59 -17.05
N GLY A 185 -14.98 -9.99 -16.67
CA GLY A 185 -14.31 -11.19 -17.20
C GLY A 185 -15.10 -12.48 -16.95
N LEU A 186 -15.70 -12.62 -15.77
CA LEU A 186 -16.58 -13.75 -15.44
C LEU A 186 -17.85 -13.76 -16.29
N VAL A 187 -18.47 -12.60 -16.52
CA VAL A 187 -19.68 -12.46 -17.34
C VAL A 187 -19.40 -12.78 -18.81
N ILE A 188 -18.28 -12.27 -19.36
CA ILE A 188 -17.85 -12.59 -20.73
C ILE A 188 -17.62 -14.10 -20.88
N SER A 189 -16.97 -14.73 -19.90
CA SER A 189 -16.78 -16.19 -19.89
C SER A 189 -18.10 -16.96 -19.83
N ALA A 190 -19.09 -16.49 -19.08
CA ALA A 190 -20.43 -17.09 -19.01
C ALA A 190 -21.22 -16.94 -20.33
N ILE A 191 -21.14 -15.78 -20.98
CA ILE A 191 -21.80 -15.53 -22.27
C ILE A 191 -21.20 -16.41 -23.37
N GLN A 192 -19.87 -16.53 -23.43
CA GLN A 192 -19.19 -17.40 -24.41
C GLN A 192 -19.45 -18.89 -24.21
N LEU A 193 -19.87 -19.30 -23.01
CA LEU A 193 -20.31 -20.66 -22.75
C LEU A 193 -21.71 -20.93 -23.32
N ALA A 194 -22.60 -19.93 -23.30
CA ALA A 194 -23.97 -20.04 -23.78
C ALA A 194 -24.12 -19.77 -25.30
N GLY A 195 -23.09 -19.21 -25.95
CA GLY A 195 -23.11 -18.82 -27.35
C GLY A 195 -22.65 -19.92 -28.34
N PRO A 196 -23.20 -19.96 -29.56
CA PRO A 196 -22.75 -20.88 -30.61
C PRO A 196 -21.45 -20.39 -31.26
N GLY A 197 -20.33 -21.07 -30.99
CA GLY A 197 -19.02 -20.79 -31.62
C GLY A 197 -17.86 -20.80 -30.64
N ALA A 198 -17.50 -21.99 -30.11
CA ALA A 198 -16.34 -22.14 -29.24
C ALA A 198 -15.06 -22.30 -30.09
N PRO A 199 -14.03 -21.44 -29.93
CA PRO A 199 -12.74 -21.64 -30.61
C PRO A 199 -12.05 -22.94 -30.14
N ALA A 200 -11.15 -23.50 -30.94
CA ALA A 200 -10.59 -24.86 -30.76
C ALA A 200 -9.70 -25.09 -29.50
N ASP A 201 -9.37 -24.05 -28.72
CA ASP A 201 -8.71 -24.19 -27.40
C ASP A 201 -9.29 -23.20 -26.38
N PRO A 202 -10.58 -23.33 -25.99
CA PRO A 202 -11.34 -22.22 -25.44
C PRO A 202 -11.36 -22.19 -23.91
N ALA A 203 -11.28 -23.33 -23.21
CA ALA A 203 -11.41 -23.35 -21.75
C ALA A 203 -10.17 -22.76 -21.06
N LEU A 204 -8.95 -23.08 -21.50
CA LEU A 204 -7.73 -22.61 -20.81
C LEU A 204 -7.48 -21.10 -21.02
N VAL A 205 -7.77 -20.53 -22.20
CA VAL A 205 -7.75 -19.07 -22.42
C VAL A 205 -8.81 -18.36 -21.57
N ARG A 206 -10.04 -18.91 -21.52
CA ARG A 206 -11.18 -18.34 -20.77
C ARG A 206 -10.93 -18.26 -19.26
N TRP A 207 -10.20 -19.21 -18.69
CA TRP A 207 -9.92 -19.24 -17.24
C TRP A 207 -8.55 -18.63 -16.89
N ALA A 208 -7.51 -18.89 -17.69
CA ALA A 208 -6.17 -18.43 -17.34
C ALA A 208 -5.99 -16.93 -17.49
N ALA A 209 -6.32 -16.33 -18.64
CA ALA A 209 -6.04 -14.92 -18.87
C ALA A 209 -6.72 -13.99 -17.82
N PRO A 210 -8.00 -14.19 -17.45
CA PRO A 210 -8.62 -13.40 -16.37
C PRO A 210 -7.98 -13.65 -15.00
N THR A 211 -7.58 -14.90 -14.70
CA THR A 211 -6.91 -15.23 -13.43
C THR A 211 -5.55 -14.53 -13.34
N PHE A 212 -4.72 -14.60 -14.39
CA PHE A 212 -3.46 -13.87 -14.47
C PHE A 212 -3.66 -12.36 -14.31
N ALA A 213 -4.65 -11.78 -15.00
CA ALA A 213 -4.93 -10.34 -14.93
C ALA A 213 -5.39 -9.91 -13.54
N VAL A 214 -6.33 -10.63 -12.91
CA VAL A 214 -6.85 -10.32 -11.58
C VAL A 214 -5.77 -10.51 -10.51
N SER A 215 -4.98 -11.58 -10.57
CA SER A 215 -3.88 -11.80 -9.61
C SER A 215 -2.79 -10.73 -9.74
N ALA A 216 -2.44 -10.30 -10.97
CA ALA A 216 -1.48 -9.21 -11.18
C ALA A 216 -2.00 -7.88 -10.65
N LEU A 217 -3.26 -7.55 -10.94
CA LEU A 217 -3.90 -6.31 -10.49
C LEU A 217 -4.07 -6.30 -8.96
N GLY A 218 -4.46 -7.43 -8.37
CA GLY A 218 -4.50 -7.63 -6.92
C GLY A 218 -3.12 -7.46 -6.28
N ALA A 219 -2.06 -8.01 -6.89
CA ALA A 219 -0.70 -7.80 -6.44
C ALA A 219 -0.26 -6.34 -6.56
N ALA A 220 -0.59 -5.65 -7.65
CA ALA A 220 -0.28 -4.23 -7.81
C ALA A 220 -0.96 -3.36 -6.73
N LEU A 221 -2.23 -3.62 -6.43
CA LEU A 221 -2.96 -2.96 -5.34
C LEU A 221 -2.31 -3.22 -3.98
N LEU A 222 -1.96 -4.47 -3.70
CA LEU A 222 -1.32 -4.85 -2.44
C LEU A 222 0.14 -4.40 -2.37
N ALA A 223 0.79 -4.05 -3.49
CA ALA A 223 2.13 -3.48 -3.49
C ALA A 223 2.17 -2.03 -2.95
N VAL A 224 1.05 -1.30 -2.93
CA VAL A 224 0.99 0.10 -2.49
C VAL A 224 1.63 0.34 -1.11
N PRO A 225 1.22 -0.34 -0.01
CA PRO A 225 1.84 -0.15 1.30
C PRO A 225 3.31 -0.62 1.35
N LEU A 226 3.69 -1.60 0.51
CA LEU A 226 5.08 -2.04 0.40
C LEU A 226 5.94 -0.95 -0.25
N VAL A 227 5.44 -0.30 -1.30
CA VAL A 227 6.11 0.83 -1.95
C VAL A 227 6.20 2.02 -1.01
N ALA A 228 5.14 2.32 -0.25
CA ALA A 228 5.16 3.36 0.78
C ALA A 228 6.23 3.08 1.84
N TRP A 229 6.28 1.85 2.37
CA TRP A 229 7.31 1.43 3.32
C TRP A 229 8.71 1.53 2.74
N LEU A 230 8.90 1.07 1.49
CA LEU A 230 10.20 1.11 0.82
C LEU A 230 10.65 2.56 0.61
N ARG A 231 9.75 3.46 0.22
CA ARG A 231 10.05 4.90 0.09
C ARG A 231 10.48 5.50 1.44
N ALA A 232 9.78 5.16 2.53
CA ALA A 232 10.12 5.60 3.87
C ALA A 232 11.51 5.11 4.32
N HIS A 233 11.86 3.84 4.06
CA HIS A 233 13.08 3.21 4.60
C HIS A 233 14.32 3.36 3.71
N THR A 234 14.17 3.47 2.39
CA THR A 234 15.32 3.61 1.46
C THR A 234 15.88 5.04 1.38
N GLY A 235 15.36 5.97 2.19
CA GLY A 235 15.77 7.38 2.14
C GLY A 235 15.36 8.11 0.85
N TRP A 236 14.48 7.49 0.06
CA TRP A 236 13.71 8.14 -1.02
C TRP A 236 12.61 9.05 -0.47
N ASP A 237 12.32 8.92 0.81
CA ASP A 237 11.64 9.89 1.64
C ASP A 237 12.40 11.22 1.66
N ARG A 238 11.99 12.12 0.74
CA ARG A 238 12.49 13.48 0.65
C ARG A 238 12.29 14.21 1.97
N ALA A 239 11.16 14.00 2.66
CA ALA A 239 10.87 14.65 3.92
C ALA A 239 11.78 14.19 5.05
N GLY A 240 12.10 12.91 5.15
CA GLY A 240 13.10 12.41 6.09
C GLY A 240 14.51 12.94 5.84
N ARG A 241 14.90 13.19 4.59
CA ARG A 241 16.17 13.88 4.27
C ARG A 241 16.13 15.35 4.66
N TYR A 242 15.02 16.05 4.40
CA TYR A 242 14.84 17.44 4.81
C TYR A 242 14.82 17.59 6.33
N CYS A 243 14.11 16.71 7.06
CA CYS A 243 14.14 16.67 8.52
C CYS A 243 15.57 16.50 9.06
N ARG A 244 16.37 15.60 8.46
CA ARG A 244 17.78 15.41 8.87
C ARG A 244 18.64 16.66 8.61
N ARG A 245 18.40 17.36 7.50
CA ARG A 245 19.10 18.62 7.18
C ARG A 245 18.68 19.78 8.07
N LEU A 246 17.39 19.88 8.42
CA LEU A 246 16.85 20.93 9.28
C LEU A 246 17.13 20.67 10.77
N ARG A 247 17.47 19.45 11.16
CA ARG A 247 17.66 19.05 12.56
C ARG A 247 18.65 19.92 13.36
N PRO A 248 19.83 20.32 12.84
CA PRO A 248 20.76 21.17 13.59
C PRO A 248 20.14 22.53 13.92
N LEU A 249 19.60 23.21 12.90
CA LEU A 249 18.90 24.49 13.02
C LEU A 249 17.71 24.38 13.99
N TRP A 250 16.86 23.37 13.81
CA TRP A 250 15.69 23.12 14.65
C TRP A 250 16.08 22.95 16.12
N ARG A 251 17.13 22.17 16.42
CA ARG A 251 17.55 21.91 17.80
C ARG A 251 18.04 23.18 18.49
N ASP A 252 18.81 24.01 17.79
CA ASP A 252 19.37 25.23 18.39
C ASP A 252 18.28 26.30 18.62
N LEU A 253 17.32 26.41 17.69
CA LEU A 253 16.19 27.34 17.82
C LEU A 253 15.20 26.91 18.91
N THR A 254 14.84 25.63 18.98
CA THR A 254 13.92 25.10 20.00
C THR A 254 14.55 25.03 21.38
N ALA A 255 15.88 24.90 21.47
CA ALA A 255 16.60 25.05 22.75
C ALA A 255 16.57 26.49 23.27
N ALA A 256 16.62 27.48 22.38
CA ALA A 256 16.52 28.90 22.74
C ALA A 256 15.07 29.34 23.02
N VAL A 257 14.10 28.71 22.36
CA VAL A 257 12.67 29.01 22.47
C VAL A 257 11.88 27.72 22.73
N PRO A 258 11.96 27.17 23.96
CA PRO A 258 11.24 25.95 24.31
C PRO A 258 9.72 26.14 24.30
N GLU A 259 9.23 27.38 24.39
CA GLU A 259 7.79 27.70 24.45
C GLU A 259 7.04 27.40 23.14
N VAL A 260 7.78 27.20 22.04
CA VAL A 260 7.25 26.94 20.71
C VAL A 260 7.18 25.44 20.37
N VAL A 261 7.80 24.59 21.20
CA VAL A 261 7.80 23.15 20.96
C VAL A 261 6.40 22.62 21.24
N LEU A 262 5.71 22.15 20.19
CA LEU A 262 4.43 21.50 20.33
C LEU A 262 4.60 20.24 21.19
N GLU A 263 3.59 19.82 21.95
CA GLU A 263 3.67 18.55 22.68
C GLU A 263 3.70 17.37 21.69
N PRO A 264 4.39 16.27 22.01
CA PRO A 264 4.41 15.09 21.16
C PRO A 264 3.08 14.34 21.26
N ASP A 265 2.03 14.88 20.64
CA ASP A 265 0.79 14.14 20.42
C ASP A 265 1.02 13.09 19.34
N LEU A 266 1.21 11.86 19.82
CA LEU A 266 1.32 10.60 19.07
C LEU A 266 2.64 10.37 18.30
N PRO A 267 3.09 9.11 18.19
CA PRO A 267 4.25 8.76 17.38
C PRO A 267 3.92 9.02 15.91
N ALA A 268 4.31 10.19 15.39
CA ALA A 268 4.19 10.54 13.99
C ALA A 268 5.11 9.61 13.17
N ALA A 269 4.58 8.46 12.76
CA ALA A 269 5.27 7.49 11.92
C ALA A 269 5.52 8.03 10.49
N GLU A 270 4.89 9.16 10.15
CA GLU A 270 4.98 9.79 8.84
C GLU A 270 5.97 10.97 8.83
N SER A 271 7.02 10.83 8.03
CA SER A 271 8.06 11.85 7.86
C SER A 271 7.54 13.18 7.32
N ASP A 272 6.42 13.17 6.59
CA ASP A 272 5.78 14.39 6.06
C ASP A 272 5.16 15.22 7.19
N ALA A 273 4.41 14.59 8.10
CA ALA A 273 3.86 15.25 9.29
C ALA A 273 4.99 15.81 10.18
N ARG A 274 6.08 15.05 10.34
CA ARG A 274 7.27 15.50 11.06
C ARG A 274 7.92 16.72 10.39
N LEU A 275 8.01 16.74 9.06
CA LEU A 275 8.60 17.86 8.32
C LEU A 275 7.76 19.13 8.47
N ILE A 276 6.44 19.03 8.35
CA ILE A 276 5.52 20.16 8.53
C ILE A 276 5.68 20.72 9.94
N ARG A 277 5.65 19.86 10.96
CA ARG A 277 5.84 20.27 12.35
C ARG A 277 7.18 20.97 12.57
N MET A 278 8.29 20.36 12.12
CA MET A 278 9.61 20.99 12.25
C MET A 278 9.67 22.36 11.55
N THR A 279 8.98 22.52 10.42
CA THR A 279 8.92 23.78 9.67
C THR A 279 8.14 24.85 10.44
N VAL A 280 7.00 24.50 11.02
CA VAL A 280 6.19 25.40 11.88
C VAL A 280 6.96 25.81 13.13
N GLU A 281 7.56 24.85 13.84
CA GLU A 281 8.33 25.13 15.06
C GLU A 281 9.54 26.04 14.79
N ILE A 282 10.25 25.84 13.67
CA ILE A 282 11.34 26.75 13.26
C ILE A 282 10.80 28.15 13.00
N ARG A 283 9.69 28.27 12.25
CA ARG A 283 9.09 29.56 11.91
C ARG A 283 8.68 30.33 13.16
N ASP A 284 8.01 29.65 14.06
CA ASP A 284 7.54 30.25 15.31
C ASP A 284 8.72 30.66 16.20
N ALA A 285 9.78 29.84 16.29
CA ALA A 285 10.98 30.21 17.03
C ALA A 285 11.66 31.45 16.43
N LEU A 286 11.75 31.55 15.10
CA LEU A 286 12.29 32.74 14.42
C LEU A 286 11.43 33.99 14.67
N MET A 287 10.10 33.85 14.67
CA MET A 287 9.20 34.96 15.00
C MET A 287 9.40 35.45 16.45
N HIS A 288 9.61 34.54 17.40
CA HIS A 288 9.90 34.90 18.79
C HIS A 288 11.27 35.59 18.92
N LEU A 289 12.32 35.02 18.33
CA LEU A 289 13.68 35.55 18.40
C LEU A 289 13.83 36.95 17.77
N ARG A 290 12.97 37.30 16.81
CA ARG A 290 12.93 38.65 16.22
C ARG A 290 12.85 39.78 17.26
N HIS A 291 12.23 39.53 18.41
CA HIS A 291 12.03 40.53 19.46
C HIS A 291 13.29 40.78 20.30
N TYR A 292 14.35 40.01 20.05
CA TYR A 292 15.63 40.07 20.74
C TYR A 292 16.79 40.52 19.83
N LEU A 293 16.49 40.97 18.60
CA LEU A 293 17.50 41.43 17.65
C LEU A 293 18.07 42.82 18.06
N PRO A 294 19.40 43.02 18.07
CA PRO A 294 20.01 44.34 18.26
C PRO A 294 19.71 45.29 17.10
N GLU A 295 19.55 46.60 17.34
CA GLU A 295 19.30 47.61 16.28
C GLU A 295 20.48 47.72 15.30
N ASP A 296 21.71 47.53 15.80
CA ASP A 296 22.95 47.59 15.02
C ASP A 296 23.19 46.34 14.15
N ALA A 297 22.27 45.37 14.18
CA ALA A 297 22.43 44.10 13.45
C ALA A 297 21.96 44.16 11.99
N ALA A 298 21.48 45.32 11.51
CA ALA A 298 20.88 45.47 10.18
C ALA A 298 21.83 45.09 9.02
N ASP A 299 23.15 45.27 9.20
CA ASP A 299 24.16 45.01 8.16
C ASP A 299 24.81 43.61 8.24
N ALA A 300 24.41 42.77 9.20
CA ALA A 300 24.99 41.43 9.35
C ALA A 300 24.25 40.38 8.52
N ASP A 301 24.93 39.29 8.17
CA ASP A 301 24.29 38.12 7.57
C ASP A 301 23.15 37.58 8.45
N TYR A 302 22.06 37.11 7.83
CA TYR A 302 20.82 36.74 8.51
C TYR A 302 21.02 35.64 9.56
N VAL A 303 21.91 34.67 9.28
CA VAL A 303 22.28 33.62 10.24
C VAL A 303 22.96 34.22 11.47
N ALA A 304 23.88 35.16 11.28
CA ALA A 304 24.57 35.85 12.39
C ALA A 304 23.60 36.72 13.21
N GLN A 305 22.59 37.34 12.58
CA GLN A 305 21.55 38.07 13.29
C GLN A 305 20.74 37.15 14.22
N ILE A 306 20.34 35.97 13.74
CA ILE A 306 19.60 34.98 14.54
C ILE A 306 20.45 34.48 15.71
N GLN A 307 21.73 34.21 15.51
CA GLN A 307 22.63 33.77 16.59
C GLN A 307 22.77 34.81 17.70
N ARG A 308 22.87 36.09 17.35
CA ARG A 308 22.90 37.18 18.34
C ARG A 308 21.58 37.28 19.10
N ALA A 309 20.45 37.05 18.43
CA ALA A 309 19.14 37.02 19.08
C ALA A 309 19.01 35.84 20.06
N ILE A 310 19.53 34.66 19.71
CA ILE A 310 19.60 33.51 20.61
C ILE A 310 20.45 33.85 21.85
N ALA A 311 21.63 34.44 21.66
CA ALA A 311 22.52 34.85 22.76
C ALA A 311 21.90 35.94 23.65
N ALA A 312 21.17 36.89 23.07
CA ALA A 312 20.47 37.93 23.80
C ALA A 312 19.32 37.34 24.65
N LYS A 313 18.53 36.42 24.09
CA LYS A 313 17.47 35.74 24.85
C LYS A 313 18.04 34.87 25.96
N SER A 314 19.10 34.09 25.69
CA SER A 314 19.70 33.20 26.70
C SER A 314 20.40 33.94 27.84
N SER A 315 20.88 35.17 27.59
CA SER A 315 21.42 36.07 28.64
C SER A 315 20.34 36.83 29.42
N GLY A 316 19.06 36.59 29.14
CA GLY A 316 17.94 37.21 29.87
C GLY A 316 17.65 38.66 29.45
N ALA A 317 18.05 39.07 28.25
CA ALA A 317 17.74 40.41 27.76
C ALA A 317 16.22 40.64 27.70
N ALA A 318 15.78 41.86 28.05
CA ALA A 318 14.37 42.22 27.98
C ALA A 318 13.86 42.24 26.53
N VAL A 319 12.62 41.77 26.34
CA VAL A 319 11.90 41.83 25.06
C VAL A 319 11.86 43.28 24.57
N ARG A 320 12.35 43.54 23.37
CA ARG A 320 12.30 44.89 22.77
C ARG A 320 11.13 44.96 21.79
N THR A 321 10.24 45.92 22.00
CA THR A 321 9.18 46.27 21.03
C THR A 321 9.81 47.00 19.85
N ARG A 322 10.17 46.26 18.80
CA ARG A 322 10.68 46.84 17.54
C ARG A 322 9.54 47.53 16.80
N ARG A 323 9.77 48.76 16.34
CA ARG A 323 8.89 49.52 15.43
C ARG A 323 9.01 48.94 14.01
N SER A 324 7.87 48.69 13.38
CA SER A 324 7.66 47.78 12.24
C SER A 324 8.24 48.18 10.87
N ASP A 325 9.42 48.80 10.78
CA ASP A 325 9.87 49.43 9.53
C ASP A 325 10.98 48.70 8.74
N HIS A 326 11.34 47.44 9.04
CA HIS A 326 12.28 46.68 8.21
C HIS A 326 11.84 45.24 7.89
N PRO A 327 11.96 44.79 6.62
CA PRO A 327 11.52 43.48 6.16
C PRO A 327 12.56 42.40 6.53
N ALA A 328 12.63 42.03 7.80
CA ALA A 328 13.41 40.87 8.27
C ALA A 328 12.55 39.61 8.39
N ALA A 329 11.36 39.60 7.80
CA ALA A 329 10.57 38.40 7.64
C ALA A 329 10.97 37.74 6.32
N PRO A 330 11.17 36.41 6.28
CA PRO A 330 11.05 35.72 5.01
C PRO A 330 9.67 36.07 4.42
N PRO A 331 9.58 36.39 3.12
CA PRO A 331 8.29 36.73 2.51
C PRO A 331 7.32 35.60 2.82
N VAL A 332 6.09 35.94 3.23
CA VAL A 332 5.02 34.95 3.45
C VAL A 332 4.75 34.29 2.10
N GLY A 333 5.43 33.19 1.85
CA GLY A 333 5.35 32.40 0.63
C GLY A 333 4.56 31.13 0.86
N ASP A 334 4.31 30.43 -0.24
CA ASP A 334 3.87 29.04 -0.22
C ASP A 334 4.83 28.18 0.63
N ILE A 335 4.32 27.12 1.29
CA ILE A 335 5.06 26.23 2.20
C ILE A 335 6.33 25.69 1.54
N ASP A 336 6.30 25.44 0.23
CA ASP A 336 7.45 24.98 -0.55
C ASP A 336 8.56 26.03 -0.73
N SER A 337 8.19 27.31 -0.71
CA SER A 337 9.15 28.42 -0.77
C SER A 337 9.78 28.65 0.59
N ASP A 338 8.98 28.59 1.66
CA ASP A 338 9.46 28.64 3.04
C ASP A 338 10.44 27.48 3.33
N LEU A 339 10.08 26.25 2.94
CA LEU A 339 10.93 25.08 3.12
C LEU A 339 12.27 25.22 2.38
N ARG A 340 12.28 25.76 1.15
CA ARG A 340 13.52 26.01 0.40
C ARG A 340 14.43 27.00 1.11
N LEU A 341 13.85 28.07 1.66
CA LEU A 341 14.60 29.06 2.42
C LEU A 341 15.18 28.47 3.71
N LEU A 342 14.39 27.70 4.47
CA LEU A 342 14.87 27.03 5.68
C LEU A 342 15.98 26.02 5.38
N LEU A 343 15.90 25.32 4.25
CA LEU A 343 16.95 24.40 3.81
C LEU A 343 18.24 25.12 3.40
N ALA A 344 18.14 26.31 2.80
CA ALA A 344 19.29 27.16 2.51
C ALA A 344 19.93 27.65 3.82
N MET A 345 19.13 28.16 4.75
CA MET A 345 19.60 28.61 6.05
C MET A 345 20.22 27.47 6.87
N ALA A 346 19.64 26.27 6.85
CA ALA A 346 20.21 25.11 7.53
C ALA A 346 21.51 24.59 6.89
N ARG A 347 21.76 24.90 5.60
CA ARG A 347 23.04 24.59 4.94
C ARG A 347 24.16 25.51 5.43
N ASP A 348 23.84 26.78 5.62
CA ASP A 348 24.80 27.80 6.07
C ASP A 348 24.88 27.88 7.61
N TRP A 349 24.04 27.11 8.31
CA TRP A 349 24.03 27.03 9.77
C TRP A 349 25.33 26.37 10.26
N PRO A 350 26.12 27.06 11.10
CA PRO A 350 27.38 26.51 11.57
C PRO A 350 27.11 25.27 12.42
N GLN A 351 27.64 24.14 11.96
CA GLN A 351 27.57 22.89 12.70
C GLN A 351 28.52 22.98 13.90
N GLY A 352 27.99 23.49 15.01
CA GLY A 352 28.69 23.55 16.28
C GLY A 352 29.40 24.87 16.55
N ALA A 353 28.64 25.88 16.97
CA ALA A 353 29.16 26.90 17.89
C ALA A 353 28.97 26.42 19.34
N ARG A 354 29.52 25.25 19.70
CA ARG A 354 29.92 24.99 21.08
C ARG A 354 31.35 25.48 21.22
N GLY A 355 31.45 26.76 21.50
CA GLY A 355 32.68 27.49 21.73
C GLY A 355 32.41 28.78 22.48
N VAL A 356 31.53 28.73 23.48
CA VAL A 356 31.56 29.71 24.57
C VAL A 356 32.17 28.98 25.76
N SER A 357 33.50 29.03 25.81
CA SER A 357 34.29 28.73 27.01
C SER A 357 35.48 29.66 27.01
N THR A 358 35.30 30.83 27.61
CA THR A 358 36.06 31.36 28.77
C THR A 358 35.45 32.70 29.15
#